data_AF-A0A946M993-F1
#
_entry.id   AF-A0A946M993-F1
#
_cell.length_a   1.000
_cell.length_b   1.000
_cell.length_c   1.000
_cell.angle_alpha   90.00
_cell.angle_beta   90.00
_cell.angle_gamma   90.00
#
_symmetry.space_group_name_H-M   'P 1'
#
loop_
_entity.id
_entity.type
_entity.pdbx_description
1 polymer ?
#
loop_
_entity_poly.entity_id
_entity_poly.type
_entity_poly.pdbx_seq_one_letter_code
_entity_poly.pdbx_strand_id
1 'polypeptide(L)' 'ITHINKKYSGDTWFPDINYSQWKIIDNQSFKNSDIDTEYVIKTYLRINV' A
#
# COMPACT_ATOMS: atom_id res chain seq x y z
N ILE A 1 1.55 -3.27 -3.52
CA ILE A 1 1.08 -3.16 -2.12
C ILE A 1 -0.25 -2.44 -2.11
N THR A 2 -1.25 -3.04 -1.46
CA THR A 2 -2.54 -2.41 -1.24
C THR A 2 -2.55 -1.74 0.13
N HIS A 3 -2.73 -0.43 0.15
CA HIS A 3 -2.82 0.37 1.37
C HIS A 3 -4.30 0.54 1.72
N ILE A 4 -4.77 -0.17 2.74
CA ILE A 4 -6.14 -0.05 3.25
C ILE A 4 -6.17 1.14 4.22
N ASN A 5 -6.95 2.18 3.93
CA ASN A 5 -6.99 3.41 4.73
C ASN A 5 -7.93 3.25 5.95
N LYS A 6 -7.69 2.20 6.75
CA LYS A 6 -8.48 1.86 7.94
C LYS A 6 -7.60 1.19 8.97
N LYS A 7 -7.89 1.45 10.26
CA LYS A 7 -7.10 0.93 11.38
C LYS A 7 -7.66 -0.40 11.87
N TYR A 8 -6.77 -1.35 12.10
CA TYR A 8 -7.08 -2.67 12.66
C TYR A 8 -6.04 -3.03 13.72
N SER A 9 -6.44 -3.80 14.73
CA SER A 9 -5.48 -4.53 15.57
C SER A 9 -4.91 -5.70 14.78
N GLY A 10 -3.64 -6.04 14.98
CA GLY A 10 -2.99 -7.17 14.31
C GLY A 10 -1.95 -7.81 15.21
N ASP A 11 -1.57 -9.03 14.87
CA ASP A 11 -0.50 -9.82 15.48
C ASP A 11 0.73 -9.96 14.56
N THR A 12 0.60 -9.52 13.30
CA THR A 12 1.60 -9.64 12.23
C THR A 12 1.63 -8.37 11.38
N TRP A 13 2.83 -7.98 10.94
CA TRP A 13 3.05 -6.78 10.11
C TRP A 13 3.86 -7.08 8.87
N PHE A 14 3.57 -6.36 7.79
CA PHE A 14 4.46 -6.31 6.62
C PHE A 14 5.79 -5.68 7.05
N PRO A 15 6.95 -6.17 6.58
CA PRO A 15 8.25 -5.64 6.97
C PRO A 15 8.40 -4.17 6.58
N ASP A 16 9.20 -3.44 7.36
CA ASP A 16 9.55 -2.05 7.04
C ASP A 16 10.23 -1.95 5.67
N ILE A 17 9.77 -0.99 4.87
CA ILE A 17 10.27 -0.75 3.52
C ILE A 17 11.15 0.49 3.53
N ASN A 18 12.41 0.34 3.10
CA ASN A 18 13.24 1.51 2.77
C ASN A 18 12.81 2.10 1.42
N TYR A 19 11.89 3.08 1.45
CA TYR A 19 11.33 3.70 0.24
C TYR A 19 12.36 4.41 -0.66
N SER A 20 13.58 4.70 -0.18
CA SER A 20 14.65 5.23 -1.04
C SER A 20 15.14 4.23 -2.11
N GLN A 21 14.85 2.93 -1.92
CA GLN A 21 15.22 1.87 -2.86
C GLN A 21 14.11 1.56 -3.87
N TRP A 22 12.94 2.19 -3.76
CA TRP A 22 11.75 1.85 -4.53
C TRP A 22 11.12 3.08 -5.16
N LYS A 23 10.75 2.96 -6.44
CA LYS A 23 9.96 3.95 -7.18
C LYS A 23 8.54 3.43 -7.36
N ILE A 24 7.55 4.27 -7.08
CA ILE A 24 6.16 3.97 -7.41
C ILE A 24 5.97 4.18 -8.92
N ILE A 25 5.54 3.14 -9.63
CA ILE A 25 5.30 3.18 -11.09
C ILE A 25 3.82 3.14 -11.46
N ASP A 26 2.96 2.77 -10.51
CA ASP A 26 1.51 2.82 -10.63
C ASP A 26 0.89 3.12 -9.27
N ASN A 27 -0.18 3.91 -9.26
CA ASN A 27 -0.84 4.39 -8.04
C ASN A 27 -2.32 4.68 -8.31
N GLN A 28 -3.19 3.75 -7.91
CA GLN A 28 -4.62 3.81 -8.18
C GLN A 28 -5.41 3.83 -6.88
N SER A 29 -6.30 4.80 -6.73
CA SER A 29 -7.17 4.96 -5.57
C SER A 29 -8.57 4.44 -5.87
N PHE A 30 -9.14 3.71 -4.93
CA PHE A 30 -10.47 3.12 -5.03
C PHE A 30 -11.28 3.38 -3.78
N LYS A 31 -12.59 3.48 -3.96
CA LYS A 31 -13.57 3.49 -2.89
C LYS A 31 -14.51 2.31 -3.07
N ASN A 32 -14.55 1.43 -2.08
CA ASN A 32 -15.54 0.36 -2.04
C ASN A 32 -16.72 0.82 -1.17
N SER A 33 -17.88 1.01 -1.82
CA SER A 33 -19.11 1.43 -1.16
C SER A 33 -19.74 0.35 -0.29
N ASP A 34 -19.51 -0.92 -0.57
CA ASP A 34 -20.16 -2.04 0.10
C ASP A 34 -19.61 -2.26 1.52
N ILE A 35 -18.35 -1.91 1.73
CA ILE A 35 -17.65 -2.05 3.02
C ILE A 35 -17.12 -0.72 3.59
N ASP A 36 -17.60 0.41 3.03
CA ASP A 36 -17.19 1.78 3.35
C ASP A 36 -15.68 1.89 3.63
N THR A 37 -14.89 1.48 2.64
CA THR A 37 -13.43 1.41 2.78
C THR A 37 -12.76 1.98 1.54
N GLU A 38 -11.84 2.90 1.78
CA GLU A 38 -10.97 3.47 0.77
C GLU A 38 -9.61 2.75 0.81
N TYR A 39 -9.07 2.44 -0.36
CA TYR A 39 -7.77 1.79 -0.48
C TYR A 39 -7.01 2.26 -1.71
N VAL A 40 -5.69 2.15 -1.65
CA VAL A 40 -4.80 2.54 -2.74
C VAL A 40 -3.93 1.36 -3.14
N ILE A 41 -3.97 1.00 -4.42
CA ILE A 41 -3.09 -0.02 -5.00
C ILE A 41 -1.86 0.69 -5.56
N LYS A 42 -0.67 0.32 -5.07
CA LYS A 42 0.62 0.85 -5.52
C LYS A 42 1.52 -0.25 -6.05
N THR A 43 2.11 -0.03 -7.22
CA THR A 43 3.16 -0.90 -7.78
C THR A 43 4.52 -0.25 -7.60
N TYR A 44 5.47 -0.99 -7.04
CA TYR A 44 6.81 -0.50 -6.72
C TYR A 44 7.85 -1.22 -7.59
N LEU A 45 8.74 -0.44 -8.20
CA LEU A 45 9.92 -0.90 -8.92
C LEU A 45 11.16 -0.62 -8.08
N ARG A 46 12.05 -1.60 -7.91
CA ARG A 46 13.32 -1.39 -7.22
C ARG A 46 14.29 -0.62 -8.11
N ILE A 47 14.92 0.44 -7.60
CA ILE A 47 15.72 1.38 -8.41
C ILE A 47 17.17 1.59 -7.97
N ASN A 48 17.52 1.25 -6.73
CA ASN A 48 18.90 1.37 -6.21
C ASN A 48 19.33 -0.01 -5.68
N VAL A 49 20.12 -0.73 -6.49
CA VAL A 49 20.70 -2.04 -6.16
C VAL A 49 22.18 -1.88 -5.86
#